data_AF-A0A7S3UUJ6-F1
#
_entry.id   AF-A0A7S3UUJ6-F1
#
_cell.length_a   1.000
_cell.length_b   1.000
_cell.length_c   1.000
_cell.angle_alpha   90.00
_cell.angle_beta   90.00
_cell.angle_gamma   90.00
#
_symmetry.space_group_name_H-M   'P 1'
#
loop_
_entity.id
_entity.type
_entity.pdbx_description
1 polymer ?
#
loop_
_entity_poly.entity_id
_entity_poly.type
_entity_poly.pdbx_seq_one_letter_code
_entity_poly.pdbx_strand_id
1 'polypeptide(L)'
;VGCGSGAVGLALAAARPGRVQVVGIDKSPEAVALSQENARHLGLPPDSYRAVLAAVQDFALPPGAPRFDLLVANPPYIPRADMAALQDEVKKYEDHDALCGGLDGTDIIVEILKKAPSLLKPEGISKVWMEVDASHPE
;
A
#
# COMPACT_ATOMS: atom_id res chain seq x y z
N VAL A 1 1.87 -0.94 -0.67
CA VAL A 1 0.86 -1.01 -1.75
C VAL A 1 -0.38 -0.30 -1.27
N GLY A 2 -0.97 0.56 -2.09
CA GLY A 2 -2.03 1.48 -1.66
C GLY A 2 -1.46 2.51 -0.69
N CYS A 3 -0.60 3.40 -1.17
CA CYS A 3 0.11 4.31 -0.28
C CYS A 3 -0.79 5.41 0.31
N GLY A 4 -1.93 5.75 -0.31
CA GLY A 4 -2.87 6.73 0.22
C GLY A 4 -2.19 8.06 0.56
N SER A 5 -2.38 8.54 1.79
CA SER A 5 -1.68 9.72 2.31
C SER A 5 -0.18 9.52 2.59
N GLY A 6 0.32 8.30 2.44
CA GLY A 6 1.69 7.90 2.74
C GLY A 6 1.91 7.41 4.17
N ALA A 7 0.89 7.38 5.02
CA ALA A 7 1.01 7.14 6.47
C ALA A 7 1.99 6.01 6.87
N VAL A 8 1.78 4.79 6.35
CA VAL A 8 2.63 3.63 6.68
C VAL A 8 4.05 3.80 6.12
N GLY A 9 4.17 4.15 4.84
CA GLY A 9 5.46 4.24 4.17
C GLY A 9 6.34 5.36 4.73
N LEU A 10 5.76 6.53 4.98
CA LEU A 10 6.45 7.68 5.55
C LEU A 10 6.88 7.41 6.99
N ALA A 11 6.03 6.77 7.80
CA ALA A 11 6.40 6.38 9.16
C ALA A 11 7.62 5.42 9.17
N LEU A 12 7.66 4.44 8.26
CA LEU A 12 8.79 3.53 8.13
C LEU A 12 10.09 4.25 7.72
N ALA A 13 10.01 5.16 6.75
CA ALA A 13 11.15 5.96 6.32
C ALA A 13 11.66 6.89 7.45
N ALA A 14 10.74 7.56 8.14
CA ALA A 14 11.04 8.48 9.24
C ALA A 14 11.63 7.77 10.46
N ALA A 15 11.18 6.55 10.77
CA ALA A 15 11.66 5.79 11.92
C ALA A 15 13.12 5.32 11.78
N ARG A 16 13.63 5.20 10.54
CA ARG A 16 14.99 4.73 10.24
C ARG A 16 15.66 5.57 9.13
N PRO A 17 15.93 6.87 9.38
CA PRO A 17 16.50 7.76 8.37
C PRO A 17 17.81 7.23 7.80
N GLY A 18 17.97 7.30 6.48
CA GLY A 18 19.18 6.85 5.77
C GLY A 18 19.36 5.33 5.70
N ARG A 19 18.46 4.54 6.29
CA ARG A 19 18.52 3.06 6.25
C ARG A 19 17.34 2.43 5.53
N VAL A 20 16.19 3.07 5.55
CA VAL A 20 14.97 2.58 4.89
C VAL A 20 14.66 3.48 3.70
N GLN A 21 14.48 2.85 2.54
CA GLN A 21 13.98 3.47 1.32
C GLN A 21 12.62 2.87 1.00
N VAL A 22 11.65 3.72 0.69
CA VAL A 22 10.27 3.31 0.48
C VAL A 22 9.83 3.68 -0.93
N VAL A 23 9.19 2.72 -1.59
CA VAL A 23 8.44 2.93 -2.83
C VAL A 23 6.97 2.71 -2.52
N GLY A 24 6.22 3.80 -2.46
CA GLY A 24 4.76 3.78 -2.44
C GLY A 24 4.21 3.56 -3.84
N ILE A 25 3.14 2.76 -3.96
CA ILE A 25 2.35 2.67 -5.19
C ILE A 25 0.89 2.93 -4.83
N ASP A 26 0.18 3.63 -5.70
CA ASP A 26 -1.27 3.81 -5.61
C ASP A 26 -1.91 3.91 -7.00
N LYS A 27 -3.19 3.53 -7.11
CA LYS A 27 -3.98 3.71 -8.34
C LYS A 27 -4.50 5.15 -8.48
N SER A 28 -4.61 5.89 -7.38
CA SER A 28 -5.07 7.28 -7.39
C SER A 28 -3.90 8.25 -7.61
N PRO A 29 -3.95 9.13 -8.63
CA PRO A 29 -2.97 10.20 -8.81
C PRO A 29 -2.99 11.20 -7.65
N GLU A 30 -4.14 11.44 -7.03
CA GLU A 30 -4.29 12.29 -5.85
C GLU A 30 -3.55 11.71 -4.64
N ALA A 31 -3.68 10.40 -4.40
CA ALA A 31 -2.95 9.71 -3.33
C ALA A 31 -1.42 9.77 -3.55
N VAL A 32 -0.96 9.56 -4.79
CA VAL A 32 0.46 9.69 -5.14
C VAL A 32 0.96 11.11 -4.88
N ALA A 33 0.21 12.14 -5.30
CA ALA A 33 0.59 13.53 -5.07
C ALA A 33 0.61 13.88 -3.56
N LEU A 34 -0.43 13.47 -2.83
CA LEU A 34 -0.57 13.73 -1.39
C LEU A 34 0.53 13.06 -0.58
N SER A 35 0.86 11.80 -0.88
CA SER A 35 1.93 11.09 -0.17
C SER A 35 3.31 11.70 -0.41
N GLN A 36 3.59 12.16 -1.64
CA GLN A 36 4.82 12.91 -1.92
C GLN A 36 4.85 14.27 -1.22
N GLU A 37 3.70 14.96 -1.12
CA GLU A 37 3.58 16.20 -0.36
C GLU A 37 3.85 15.99 1.12
N ASN A 38 3.27 14.97 1.72
CA ASN A 38 3.52 14.63 3.12
C ASN A 38 4.98 14.25 3.37
N ALA A 39 5.65 13.57 2.42
CA ALA A 39 7.09 13.32 2.51
C ALA A 39 7.91 14.63 2.59
N ARG A 40 7.55 15.61 1.76
CA ARG A 40 8.19 16.95 1.77
C ARG A 40 7.91 17.69 3.07
N HIS A 41 6.67 17.68 3.56
CA HIS A 41 6.31 18.34 4.82
C HIS A 41 7.00 17.73 6.04
N LEU A 42 7.27 16.43 6.02
CA LEU A 42 8.05 15.74 7.05
C LEU A 42 9.56 15.98 6.96
N GLY A 43 10.04 16.67 5.92
CA GLY A 43 11.48 16.93 5.73
C GLY A 43 12.29 15.65 5.50
N LEU A 44 11.68 14.61 4.94
CA LEU A 44 12.38 13.36 4.67
C LEU A 44 13.46 13.56 3.58
N PRO A 45 14.61 12.86 3.67
CA PRO A 45 15.61 12.89 2.61
C PRO A 45 14.99 12.52 1.24
N PRO A 46 15.35 13.20 0.14
CA PRO A 46 14.73 12.98 -1.17
C PRO A 46 14.73 11.51 -1.64
N ASP A 47 15.76 10.74 -1.28
CA ASP A 47 15.92 9.35 -1.70
C ASP A 47 15.23 8.34 -0.77
N SER A 48 14.64 8.80 0.34
CA SER A 48 14.02 7.91 1.34
C SER A 48 12.60 7.48 0.99
N TYR A 49 11.89 8.27 0.18
CA TYR A 49 10.51 8.01 -0.19
C TYR A 49 10.22 8.46 -1.62
N ARG A 50 9.62 7.59 -2.42
CA ARG A 50 8.99 7.95 -3.69
C ARG A 50 7.64 7.28 -3.82
N ALA A 51 6.68 7.95 -4.44
CA ALA A 51 5.38 7.36 -4.79
C ALA A 51 5.23 7.25 -6.30
N VAL A 52 4.63 6.17 -6.77
CA VAL A 52 4.43 5.86 -8.20
C VAL A 52 2.95 5.58 -8.45
N LEU A 53 2.40 6.16 -9.53
CA LEU A 53 1.05 5.85 -10.00
C LEU A 53 1.05 4.46 -10.65
N ALA A 54 0.53 3.47 -9.94
CA ALA A 54 0.38 2.10 -10.40
C ALA A 54 -0.58 1.31 -9.51
N ALA A 55 -1.43 0.49 -10.14
CA ALA A 55 -2.11 -0.60 -9.45
C ALA A 55 -1.12 -1.76 -9.20
N VAL A 56 -1.39 -2.62 -8.20
CA VAL A 56 -0.43 -3.67 -7.78
C VAL A 56 -0.18 -4.71 -8.88
N GLN A 57 -1.20 -5.04 -9.64
CA GLN A 57 -1.14 -5.97 -10.78
C GLN A 57 -0.20 -5.45 -11.87
N ASP A 58 -0.22 -4.14 -12.13
CA ASP A 58 0.53 -3.49 -13.22
C ASP A 58 1.94 -3.08 -12.80
N PHE A 59 2.19 -2.94 -11.50
CA PHE A 59 3.50 -2.53 -11.01
C PHE A 59 4.57 -3.57 -11.31
N ALA A 60 5.71 -3.15 -11.86
CA ALA A 60 6.85 -4.02 -12.09
C ALA A 60 8.14 -3.29 -11.77
N LEU A 61 9.11 -4.04 -11.24
CA LEU A 61 10.47 -3.53 -11.08
C LEU A 61 11.14 -3.44 -12.45
N PRO A 62 11.84 -2.33 -12.75
CA PRO A 62 12.68 -2.25 -13.95
C PRO A 62 13.71 -3.39 -13.98
N PRO A 63 14.12 -3.85 -15.17
CA PRO A 63 15.20 -4.83 -15.29
C PRO A 63 16.45 -4.40 -14.52
N GLY A 64 16.95 -5.28 -13.66
CA GLY A 64 18.14 -5.01 -12.83
C GLY A 64 17.89 -4.15 -11.59
N ALA A 65 16.67 -3.66 -11.35
CA ALA A 65 16.34 -2.95 -10.12
C ALA A 65 16.42 -3.90 -8.90
N PRO A 66 16.85 -3.39 -7.73
CA PRO A 66 16.87 -4.18 -6.51
C PRO A 66 15.44 -4.58 -6.11
N ARG A 67 15.30 -5.83 -5.66
CA ARG A 67 14.05 -6.33 -5.07
C ARG A 67 13.89 -5.84 -3.63
N PHE A 68 12.66 -5.82 -3.16
CA PHE A 68 12.32 -5.34 -1.82
C PHE A 68 12.58 -6.41 -0.75
N ASP A 69 12.93 -5.95 0.45
CA ASP A 69 13.02 -6.76 1.67
C ASP A 69 11.64 -6.95 2.34
N LEU A 70 10.78 -5.95 2.20
CA LEU A 70 9.48 -5.90 2.87
C LEU A 70 8.42 -5.34 1.92
N LEU A 71 7.30 -6.03 1.84
CA LEU A 71 6.07 -5.50 1.25
C LEU A 71 5.11 -5.18 2.38
N VAL A 72 4.62 -3.94 2.42
CA VAL A 72 3.58 -3.49 3.36
C VAL A 72 2.34 -3.03 2.63
N ALA A 73 1.15 -3.32 3.16
CA ALA A 73 -0.11 -2.78 2.64
C ALA A 73 -1.15 -2.63 3.76
N ASN A 74 -2.00 -1.62 3.63
CA ASN A 74 -3.31 -1.59 4.28
C ASN A 74 -4.35 -1.54 3.14
N PRO A 75 -4.70 -2.70 2.55
CA PRO A 75 -5.60 -2.75 1.42
C PRO A 75 -7.05 -2.52 1.86
N PRO A 76 -7.95 -2.10 0.95
CA PRO A 76 -9.39 -2.18 1.21
C PRO A 76 -9.79 -3.62 1.54
N TYR A 77 -10.49 -3.81 2.65
CA TYR A 77 -10.90 -5.14 3.14
C TYR A 77 -12.40 -5.30 3.39
N ILE A 78 -13.22 -4.30 3.05
CA ILE A 78 -14.66 -4.36 3.34
C ILE A 78 -15.38 -5.15 2.24
N PRO A 79 -16.12 -6.22 2.56
CA PRO A 79 -16.91 -6.96 1.59
C PRO A 79 -17.94 -6.06 0.90
N ARG A 80 -18.18 -6.29 -0.38
CA ARG A 80 -19.10 -5.47 -1.19
C ARG A 80 -20.52 -5.44 -0.61
N ALA A 81 -20.96 -6.54 -0.02
CA ALA A 81 -22.28 -6.63 0.62
C ALA A 81 -22.41 -5.68 1.83
N ASP A 82 -21.31 -5.42 2.53
CA ASP A 82 -21.27 -4.65 3.77
C ASP A 82 -21.05 -3.15 3.52
N MET A 83 -20.62 -2.76 2.32
CA MET A 83 -20.46 -1.36 1.91
C MET A 83 -21.74 -0.53 2.15
N ALA A 84 -22.91 -1.12 1.95
CA ALA A 84 -24.19 -0.45 2.17
C ALA A 84 -24.51 -0.21 3.66
N ALA A 85 -23.87 -0.96 4.57
CA ALA A 85 -24.06 -0.85 6.01
C ALA A 85 -23.06 0.12 6.69
N LEU A 86 -22.11 0.69 5.93
CA LEU A 86 -21.13 1.64 6.46
C LEU A 86 -21.79 2.87 7.11
N GLN A 87 -21.13 3.41 8.12
CA GLN A 87 -21.55 4.66 8.77
C GLN A 87 -21.65 5.78 7.72
N ASP A 88 -22.62 6.67 7.89
CA ASP A 88 -22.90 7.73 6.91
C ASP A 88 -21.71 8.67 6.71
N GLU A 89 -20.88 8.86 7.74
CA GLU A 89 -19.64 9.62 7.68
C GLU A 89 -18.61 8.97 6.74
N VAL A 90 -18.43 7.65 6.85
CA VAL A 90 -17.52 6.88 5.98
C VAL A 90 -18.01 6.93 4.53
N LYS A 91 -19.30 6.70 4.30
CA LYS A 91 -19.89 6.78 2.94
C LYS A 91 -19.75 8.17 2.31
N LYS A 92 -19.75 9.21 3.13
CA LYS A 92 -19.78 10.61 2.68
C LYS A 92 -18.40 11.21 2.47
N TYR A 93 -17.41 10.80 3.25
CA TYR A 93 -16.09 11.43 3.28
C TYR A 93 -14.95 10.53 2.82
N GLU A 94 -15.15 9.21 2.76
CA GLU A 94 -14.12 8.29 2.29
C GLU A 94 -14.35 7.83 0.86
N ASP A 95 -13.24 7.55 0.18
CA ASP A 95 -13.26 7.01 -1.17
C ASP A 95 -13.76 5.54 -1.13
N HIS A 96 -14.87 5.28 -1.81
CA HIS A 96 -15.45 3.93 -1.89
C HIS A 96 -14.45 2.90 -2.44
N ASP A 97 -13.59 3.35 -3.36
CA ASP A 97 -12.57 2.53 -4.00
C ASP A 97 -11.38 2.19 -3.08
N ALA A 98 -11.25 2.93 -1.97
CA ALA A 98 -10.28 2.69 -0.90
C ALA A 98 -10.82 1.80 0.23
N LEU A 99 -12.11 1.44 0.17
CA LEU A 99 -12.80 0.64 1.19
C LEU A 99 -13.22 -0.75 0.68
N CYS A 100 -13.73 -0.83 -0.55
CA CYS A 100 -14.28 -2.05 -1.11
C CYS A 100 -13.18 -3.09 -1.44
N GLY A 101 -13.11 -4.16 -0.65
CA GLY A 101 -12.16 -5.25 -0.83
C GLY A 101 -12.65 -6.36 -1.77
N GLY A 102 -13.76 -6.16 -2.48
CA GLY A 102 -14.30 -7.13 -3.43
C GLY A 102 -15.47 -7.96 -2.88
N LEU A 103 -15.66 -9.18 -3.39
CA LEU A 103 -16.78 -10.04 -2.97
C LEU A 103 -16.76 -10.29 -1.46
N ASP A 104 -15.60 -10.77 -1.00
CA ASP A 104 -15.38 -11.22 0.38
C ASP A 104 -14.35 -10.34 1.12
N GLY A 105 -14.02 -9.16 0.59
CA GLY A 105 -13.02 -8.26 1.20
C GLY A 105 -11.55 -8.64 0.92
N THR A 106 -11.29 -9.69 0.14
CA THR A 106 -9.94 -10.26 -0.04
C THR A 106 -9.34 -10.10 -1.44
N ASP A 107 -10.04 -9.49 -2.40
CA ASP A 107 -9.61 -9.46 -3.81
C ASP A 107 -8.21 -8.81 -3.94
N ILE A 108 -8.03 -7.63 -3.34
CA ILE A 108 -6.75 -6.89 -3.37
C ILE A 108 -5.66 -7.61 -2.56
N ILE A 109 -6.02 -8.25 -1.45
CA ILE A 109 -5.09 -9.05 -0.64
C ILE A 109 -4.50 -10.18 -1.50
N VAL A 110 -5.35 -10.91 -2.23
CA VAL A 110 -4.93 -11.99 -3.12
C VAL A 110 -4.04 -11.46 -4.25
N GLU A 111 -4.35 -10.30 -4.84
CA GLU A 111 -3.51 -9.68 -5.86
C GLU A 111 -2.11 -9.31 -5.32
N ILE A 112 -2.04 -8.74 -4.12
CA ILE A 112 -0.77 -8.42 -3.46
C ILE A 112 0.05 -9.69 -3.24
N LEU A 113 -0.56 -10.76 -2.71
CA LEU A 113 0.12 -12.03 -2.44
C LEU A 113 0.62 -12.69 -3.72
N LYS A 114 -0.17 -12.66 -4.81
CA LYS A 114 0.27 -13.17 -6.13
C LYS A 114 1.45 -12.37 -6.68
N LYS A 115 1.50 -11.06 -6.42
CA LYS A 115 2.57 -10.19 -6.92
C LYS A 115 3.86 -10.28 -6.10
N ALA A 116 3.75 -10.50 -4.80
CA ALA A 116 4.86 -10.45 -3.85
C ALA A 116 6.12 -11.25 -4.27
N PRO A 117 6.03 -12.50 -4.80
CA PRO A 117 7.21 -13.26 -5.23
C PRO A 117 8.03 -12.60 -6.35
N SER A 118 7.40 -11.77 -7.17
CA SER A 118 8.09 -11.03 -8.24
C SER A 118 8.82 -9.77 -7.74
N LEU A 119 8.37 -9.24 -6.60
CA LEU A 119 8.84 -7.97 -6.03
C LEU A 119 9.84 -8.18 -4.89
N LEU A 120 9.70 -9.26 -4.13
CA LEU A 120 10.52 -9.58 -2.98
C LEU A 120 11.81 -10.33 -3.37
N LYS A 121 12.86 -10.13 -2.57
CA LYS A 121 14.10 -10.91 -2.70
C LYS A 121 13.79 -12.40 -2.53
N PRO A 122 14.35 -13.29 -3.38
CA PRO A 122 14.11 -14.73 -3.29
C PRO A 122 14.84 -15.37 -2.09
N GLU A 123 15.90 -14.74 -1.59
CA GLU A 123 16.74 -15.24 -0.50
C GLU A 123 16.88 -14.19 0.61
N GLY A 124 17.04 -14.63 1.86
CA GLY A 124 17.07 -13.77 3.04
C GLY A 124 15.70 -13.63 3.72
N ILE A 125 15.53 -12.60 4.54
CA ILE A 125 14.28 -12.36 5.30
C ILE A 125 13.38 -11.43 4.48
N SER A 126 12.67 -12.00 3.51
CA SER A 126 11.60 -11.29 2.79
C SER A 126 10.26 -11.47 3.52
N LYS A 127 9.53 -10.39 3.76
CA LYS A 127 8.22 -10.46 4.45
C LYS A 127 7.13 -9.68 3.71
N VAL A 128 5.89 -10.13 3.89
CA VAL A 128 4.68 -9.38 3.56
C VAL A 128 3.97 -9.08 4.88
N TRP A 129 3.70 -7.80 5.15
CA TRP A 129 2.88 -7.36 6.27
C TRP A 129 1.65 -6.63 5.73
N MET A 130 0.47 -7.10 6.09
CA MET A 130 -0.78 -6.51 5.65
C MET A 130 -1.73 -6.36 6.82
N GLU A 131 -2.44 -5.25 6.85
CA GLU A 131 -3.67 -5.15 7.63
C GLU A 131 -4.74 -6.05 6.99
N VAL A 132 -5.45 -6.79 7.81
CA VAL A 132 -6.54 -7.68 7.42
C VAL A 132 -7.64 -7.56 8.47
N ASP A 133 -8.89 -7.79 8.05
CA ASP A 133 -10.00 -7.89 8.99
C ASP A 133 -9.91 -9.18 9.83
N ALA A 134 -10.44 -9.16 11.05
CA ALA A 134 -10.45 -10.32 11.93
C ALA A 134 -11.29 -11.50 11.39
N SER A 135 -12.17 -11.26 10.42
CA SER A 135 -12.96 -12.28 9.73
C SER A 135 -12.20 -12.98 8.59
N HIS A 136 -11.04 -12.44 8.17
CA HIS A 136 -10.24 -13.07 7.12
C HIS A 136 -9.57 -14.35 7.62
N PRO A 137 -9.41 -15.37 6.75
CA PRO A 137 -8.76 -16.62 7.12
C PRO A 137 -7.28 -16.43 7.48
N GLU A 138 -6.81 -17.19 8.47
CA GLU A 138 -5.39 -17.28 8.87
C GLU A 138 -4.50 -17.96 7.82
#